data_AF-A0A1G6C8V5-F1
#
_entry.id   AF-A0A1G6C8V5-F1
#
_cell.length_a   1.000
_cell.length_b   1.000
_cell.length_c   1.000
_cell.angle_alpha   90.00
_cell.angle_beta   90.00
_cell.angle_gamma   90.00
#
_symmetry.space_group_name_H-M   'P 1'
#
loop_
_entity.id
_entity.type
_entity.pdbx_description
1 polymer ?
#
loop_
_entity_poly.entity_id
_entity_poly.type
_entity_poly.pdbx_seq_one_letter_code
_entity_poly.pdbx_strand_id
1 'polypeptide(L)'
;MKQTKKYRYQMKFRSVSILCSLFFVLFAQGQDLQTYINEAISNSPEIQKFQFQYEIAAEKVNEANWLPNTEVSAGYFVSEPETRTGPQRARLSLRQMIPWFGTITARENYSTSMAEAQFEELVIAKRKLIVSVSQSYYNLMANKAKQDVLEQNIQLLQTYERLALTSVEVGKASAVSVLRLQIRQNELQQSKDILEQQFLGEHATFNNLMNRESDLKVEVVSDLSIPFENEMISEENLNVHPELTKYDKLYESISQSELLNQKESNPMLGFGLDYIPVSERTDMNPIDNGKDVLMPMVTLTIPIFNKRYKSVTKQNQLKQQELYSQKEERLNTLSTMLSKAIFERKAARISYDTQLKNLKQAEDAEEILIKNYETGTIDFNDVLDIQELQLKFQINRIESVKMYYIQSTIINYLTL
;
A
#
# COMPACT_ATOMS: atom_id res chain seq x y z
N MET A 1 4.45 -61.47 -5.32
CA MET A 1 5.16 -61.01 -6.53
C MET A 1 4.15 -60.41 -7.51
N LYS A 2 3.90 -59.09 -7.42
CA LYS A 2 3.30 -58.24 -8.46
C LYS A 2 3.37 -56.80 -7.94
N GLN A 3 4.33 -56.05 -8.48
CA GLN A 3 4.59 -54.65 -8.18
C GLN A 3 3.47 -53.78 -8.76
N THR A 4 2.82 -52.98 -7.93
CA THR A 4 1.92 -51.91 -8.37
C THR A 4 2.66 -50.59 -8.35
N LYS A 5 2.83 -50.02 -9.55
CA LYS A 5 3.48 -48.73 -9.83
C LYS A 5 2.73 -47.59 -9.14
N LYS A 6 3.41 -46.91 -8.22
CA LYS A 6 3.05 -45.57 -7.72
C LYS A 6 3.32 -44.55 -8.84
N TYR A 7 2.28 -43.99 -9.43
CA TYR A 7 2.40 -42.81 -10.29
C TYR A 7 2.58 -41.57 -9.39
N ARG A 8 3.84 -41.10 -9.28
CA ARG A 8 4.19 -39.79 -8.73
C ARG A 8 3.99 -38.75 -9.82
N TYR A 9 3.05 -37.84 -9.64
CA TYR A 9 2.93 -36.64 -10.46
C TYR A 9 4.07 -35.69 -10.05
N GLN A 10 5.17 -35.70 -10.80
CA GLN A 10 6.24 -34.71 -10.69
C GLN A 10 5.78 -33.47 -11.46
N MET A 11 5.24 -32.46 -10.76
CA MET A 11 5.17 -31.11 -11.30
C MET A 11 6.59 -30.58 -11.43
N LYS A 12 7.04 -30.46 -12.67
CA LYS A 12 8.29 -29.77 -13.02
C LYS A 12 8.10 -28.28 -12.73
N PHE A 13 8.59 -27.83 -11.58
CA PHE A 13 8.91 -26.42 -11.36
C PHE A 13 9.99 -26.05 -12.37
N ARG A 14 9.60 -25.39 -13.47
CA ARG A 14 10.54 -24.61 -14.26
C ARG A 14 10.81 -23.34 -13.48
N SER A 15 11.90 -23.38 -12.73
CA SER A 15 12.59 -22.22 -12.17
C SER A 15 12.93 -21.26 -13.31
N VAL A 16 12.08 -20.24 -13.48
CA VAL A 16 12.47 -19.00 -14.15
C VAL A 16 12.94 -18.06 -13.06
N SER A 17 14.20 -18.24 -12.68
CA SER A 17 14.95 -17.24 -11.92
C SER A 17 15.22 -16.06 -12.85
N ILE A 18 14.30 -15.09 -12.90
CA ILE A 18 14.64 -13.73 -13.34
C ILE A 18 15.01 -12.97 -12.07
N LEU A 19 16.25 -13.23 -11.64
CA LEU A 19 16.98 -12.40 -10.71
C LEU A 19 18.08 -11.75 -11.55
N CYS A 20 17.85 -10.54 -12.06
CA CYS A 20 18.94 -9.68 -12.51
C CYS A 20 18.49 -8.22 -12.64
N SER A 21 19.12 -7.40 -11.80
CA SER A 21 19.54 -6.01 -12.06
C SER A 21 18.46 -4.95 -12.30
N LEU A 22 17.80 -4.54 -11.22
CA LEU A 22 17.52 -3.12 -10.97
C LEU A 22 18.30 -2.70 -9.72
N PHE A 23 19.62 -2.70 -9.86
CA PHE A 23 20.56 -2.20 -8.85
C PHE A 23 21.55 -1.34 -9.62
N PHE A 24 21.46 -0.02 -9.44
CA PHE A 24 22.38 1.08 -9.80
C PHE A 24 21.44 2.31 -9.95
N VAL A 25 21.49 3.38 -9.15
CA VAL A 25 22.60 4.03 -8.45
C VAL A 25 22.05 4.63 -7.14
N LEU A 26 22.43 4.09 -5.98
CA LEU A 26 22.32 4.81 -4.72
C LEU A 26 23.73 5.29 -4.38
N PHE A 27 23.98 6.58 -4.61
CA PHE A 27 25.15 7.24 -4.06
C PHE A 27 25.21 6.94 -2.54
N ALA A 28 26.43 6.72 -2.06
CA ALA A 28 26.92 6.25 -0.76
C ALA A 28 26.32 6.83 0.57
N GLN A 29 25.12 7.43 0.55
CA GLN A 29 24.37 7.96 1.69
C GLN A 29 22.99 7.26 1.85
N GLY A 30 22.64 6.32 0.96
CA GLY A 30 21.35 5.60 0.94
C GLY A 30 21.29 4.30 1.74
N GLN A 31 22.32 3.97 2.53
CA GLN A 31 22.40 2.71 3.27
C GLN A 31 21.44 2.66 4.47
N ASP A 32 21.11 3.82 5.07
CA ASP A 32 20.22 3.90 6.24
C ASP A 32 18.74 3.90 5.83
N LEU A 33 18.32 4.76 4.89
CA LEU A 33 16.91 4.85 4.48
C LEU A 33 16.39 3.55 3.87
N GLN A 34 17.17 2.88 3.02
CA GLN A 34 16.75 1.61 2.44
C GLN A 34 16.58 0.51 3.51
N THR A 35 17.40 0.56 4.56
CA THR A 35 17.29 -0.36 5.70
C THR A 35 15.98 -0.13 6.44
N TYR A 36 15.64 1.12 6.75
CA TYR A 36 14.36 1.48 7.38
C TYR A 36 13.15 1.11 6.50
N ILE A 37 13.25 1.29 5.18
CA ILE A 37 12.21 0.85 4.24
C ILE A 37 11.99 -0.66 4.31
N ASN A 38 13.06 -1.45 4.27
CA ASN A 38 12.97 -2.91 4.32
C ASN A 38 12.41 -3.40 5.66
N GLU A 39 12.81 -2.76 6.76
CA GLU A 39 12.25 -2.99 8.09
C GLU A 39 10.76 -2.68 8.12
N ALA A 40 10.34 -1.53 7.60
CA ALA A 40 8.94 -1.12 7.54
C ALA A 40 8.07 -2.11 6.77
N ILE A 41 8.52 -2.53 5.57
CA ILE A 41 7.79 -3.51 4.75
C ILE A 41 7.63 -4.84 5.47
N SER A 42 8.62 -5.25 6.26
CA SER A 42 8.61 -6.53 6.97
C SER A 42 7.75 -6.50 8.24
N ASN A 43 7.72 -5.38 8.95
CA ASN A 43 7.15 -5.29 10.30
C ASN A 43 5.82 -4.53 10.37
N SER A 44 5.45 -3.76 9.35
CA SER A 44 4.26 -2.91 9.37
C SER A 44 2.95 -3.71 9.46
N PRO A 45 2.10 -3.47 10.48
CA PRO A 45 0.77 -4.07 10.60
C PRO A 45 -0.15 -3.73 9.43
N GLU A 46 0.05 -2.57 8.78
CA GLU A 46 -0.72 -2.20 7.60
C GLU A 46 -0.44 -3.17 6.44
N ILE A 47 0.83 -3.51 6.22
CA ILE A 47 1.22 -4.48 5.18
C ILE A 47 0.76 -5.88 5.55
N GLN A 48 0.88 -6.28 6.82
CA GLN A 48 0.37 -7.57 7.30
C GLN A 48 -1.14 -7.71 7.08
N LYS A 49 -1.92 -6.64 7.32
CA LYS A 49 -3.37 -6.62 7.02
C LYS A 49 -3.64 -6.91 5.54
N PHE A 50 -2.96 -6.23 4.62
CA PHE A 50 -3.13 -6.48 3.18
C PHE A 50 -2.62 -7.86 2.75
N GLN A 51 -1.55 -8.35 3.38
CA GLN A 51 -1.03 -9.70 3.18
C GLN A 51 -2.07 -10.75 3.56
N PHE A 52 -2.69 -10.64 4.75
CA PHE A 52 -3.76 -11.55 5.16
C PHE A 52 -5.00 -11.45 4.26
N GLN A 53 -5.36 -10.26 3.79
CA GLN A 53 -6.45 -10.12 2.82
C GLN A 53 -6.15 -10.86 1.51
N TYR A 54 -4.92 -10.77 1.01
CA TYR A 54 -4.46 -11.53 -0.15
C TYR A 54 -4.48 -13.04 0.11
N GLU A 55 -3.97 -13.50 1.25
CA GLU A 55 -3.98 -14.92 1.63
C GLU A 55 -5.40 -15.48 1.75
N ILE A 56 -6.34 -14.72 2.33
CA ILE A 56 -7.76 -15.08 2.38
C ILE A 56 -8.32 -15.19 0.95
N ALA A 57 -8.00 -14.23 0.07
CA ALA A 57 -8.47 -14.27 -1.31
C ALA A 57 -7.86 -15.44 -2.10
N ALA A 58 -6.60 -15.79 -1.84
CA ALA A 58 -5.94 -16.96 -2.41
C ALA A 58 -6.57 -18.27 -1.89
N GLU A 59 -6.92 -18.35 -0.61
CA GLU A 59 -7.59 -19.54 -0.05
C GLU A 59 -9.01 -19.74 -0.61
N LYS A 60 -9.70 -18.66 -0.99
CA LYS A 60 -10.98 -18.75 -1.71
C LYS A 60 -10.89 -19.46 -3.08
N VAL A 61 -9.68 -19.61 -3.63
CA VAL A 61 -9.46 -20.44 -4.82
C VAL A 61 -9.61 -21.91 -4.47
N ASN A 62 -9.09 -22.35 -3.31
CA ASN A 62 -9.29 -23.70 -2.82
C ASN A 62 -10.77 -23.93 -2.44
N GLU A 63 -11.41 -22.93 -1.82
CA GLU A 63 -12.85 -22.96 -1.49
C GLU A 63 -13.70 -23.16 -2.75
N ALA A 64 -13.32 -22.60 -3.90
CA ALA A 64 -14.09 -22.69 -5.15
C ALA A 64 -14.21 -24.12 -5.70
N ASN A 65 -13.31 -25.02 -5.30
CA ASN A 65 -13.30 -26.42 -5.72
C ASN A 65 -14.20 -27.30 -4.83
N TRP A 66 -15.51 -27.08 -4.91
CA TRP A 66 -16.50 -27.87 -4.17
C TRP A 66 -17.55 -28.50 -5.08
N LEU A 67 -18.06 -29.65 -4.64
CA LEU A 67 -19.24 -30.29 -5.19
C LEU A 67 -20.42 -30.11 -4.23
N PRO A 68 -21.66 -29.99 -4.74
CA PRO A 68 -22.86 -30.03 -3.90
C PRO A 68 -22.84 -31.18 -2.91
N ASN A 69 -23.43 -30.96 -1.73
CA ASN A 69 -23.49 -31.98 -0.70
C ASN A 69 -24.13 -33.27 -1.23
N THR A 70 -23.57 -34.40 -0.82
CA THR A 70 -24.23 -35.69 -1.03
C THR A 70 -25.52 -35.72 -0.22
N GLU A 71 -26.63 -35.96 -0.90
CA GLU A 71 -27.94 -36.05 -0.27
C GLU A 71 -28.24 -37.50 0.07
N VAL A 72 -28.52 -37.74 1.35
CA VAL A 72 -29.01 -39.03 1.86
C VAL A 72 -30.41 -38.80 2.38
N SER A 73 -31.38 -39.56 1.87
CA SER A 73 -32.76 -39.49 2.35
C SER A 73 -33.32 -40.86 2.67
N ALA A 74 -34.18 -40.91 3.68
CA ALA A 74 -34.89 -42.11 4.10
C ALA A 74 -36.37 -41.76 4.26
N GLY A 75 -37.25 -42.54 3.63
CA GLY A 75 -38.70 -42.41 3.73
C GLY A 75 -39.33 -43.74 4.10
N TYR A 76 -40.34 -43.71 4.97
CA TYR A 76 -41.15 -44.88 5.34
C TYR A 76 -42.55 -44.76 4.73
N PHE A 77 -43.04 -45.83 4.11
CA PHE A 77 -44.36 -45.83 3.47
C PHE A 77 -45.45 -46.16 4.49
N VAL A 78 -46.18 -45.14 4.96
CA VAL A 78 -47.34 -45.32 5.85
C VAL A 78 -48.48 -46.07 5.14
N SER A 79 -48.64 -45.80 3.85
CA SER A 79 -49.52 -46.56 2.97
C SER A 79 -48.65 -47.29 1.96
N GLU A 80 -48.56 -48.60 2.10
CA GLU A 80 -47.59 -49.43 1.38
C GLU A 80 -47.99 -49.63 -0.08
N PRO A 81 -47.15 -49.21 -1.06
CA PRO A 81 -47.38 -49.53 -2.45
C PRO A 81 -47.21 -51.04 -2.68
N GLU A 82 -48.25 -51.68 -3.19
CA GLU A 82 -48.22 -53.10 -3.53
C GLU A 82 -47.53 -53.35 -4.88
N THR A 83 -46.66 -54.37 -4.93
CA THR A 83 -46.03 -54.85 -6.17
C THR A 83 -46.35 -56.32 -6.40
N ARG A 84 -45.97 -56.88 -7.57
CA ARG A 84 -46.16 -58.31 -7.85
C ARG A 84 -45.53 -59.18 -6.75
N THR A 85 -44.37 -58.79 -6.23
CA THR A 85 -43.55 -59.53 -5.25
C THR A 85 -43.80 -59.11 -3.80
N GLY A 86 -44.72 -58.17 -3.56
CA GLY A 86 -45.21 -57.73 -2.25
C GLY A 86 -45.07 -56.23 -1.97
N PRO A 87 -45.43 -55.77 -0.75
CA PRO A 87 -45.50 -54.34 -0.43
C PRO A 87 -44.13 -53.72 -0.17
N GLN A 88 -43.92 -52.49 -0.66
CA GLN A 88 -42.73 -51.68 -0.38
C GLN A 88 -42.83 -51.01 0.99
N ARG A 89 -41.81 -51.16 1.85
CA ARG A 89 -41.85 -50.64 3.24
C ARG A 89 -41.19 -49.28 3.41
N ALA A 90 -40.09 -49.06 2.72
CA ALA A 90 -39.30 -47.83 2.84
C ALA A 90 -38.57 -47.50 1.54
N ARG A 91 -37.97 -46.33 1.47
CA ARG A 91 -37.02 -45.92 0.43
C ARG A 91 -35.81 -45.27 1.10
N LEU A 92 -34.63 -45.79 0.81
CA LEU A 92 -33.35 -45.18 1.14
C LEU A 92 -32.72 -44.69 -0.16
N SER A 93 -32.38 -43.41 -0.23
CA SER A 93 -31.85 -42.77 -1.44
C SER A 93 -30.52 -42.09 -1.14
N LEU A 94 -29.53 -42.35 -1.99
CA LEU A 94 -28.26 -41.64 -2.04
C LEU A 94 -28.18 -40.87 -3.36
N ARG A 95 -27.90 -39.56 -3.32
CA ARG A 95 -27.82 -38.71 -4.52
C ARG A 95 -26.63 -37.75 -4.44
N GLN A 96 -25.87 -37.66 -5.52
CA GLN A 96 -24.77 -36.70 -5.68
C GLN A 96 -25.02 -35.87 -6.94
N MET A 97 -25.12 -34.55 -6.77
CA MET A 97 -25.18 -33.61 -7.90
C MET A 97 -23.78 -33.20 -8.32
N ILE A 98 -23.56 -33.10 -9.62
CA ILE A 98 -22.31 -32.70 -10.25
C ILE A 98 -22.60 -31.47 -11.13
N PRO A 99 -21.89 -30.35 -10.91
CA PRO A 99 -21.99 -29.17 -11.77
C PRO A 99 -21.68 -29.51 -13.23
N TRP A 100 -22.22 -28.73 -14.17
CA TRP A 100 -21.88 -28.90 -15.58
C TRP A 100 -20.38 -28.76 -15.84
N PHE A 101 -19.93 -29.34 -16.95
CA PHE A 101 -18.54 -29.27 -17.37
C PHE A 101 -18.02 -27.83 -17.42
N GLY A 102 -16.91 -27.59 -16.71
CA GLY A 102 -16.23 -26.29 -16.64
C GLY A 102 -16.82 -25.29 -15.63
N THR A 103 -17.90 -25.62 -14.90
CA THR A 103 -18.45 -24.72 -13.87
C THR A 103 -17.49 -24.56 -12.69
N ILE A 104 -16.86 -25.64 -12.22
CA ILE A 104 -15.86 -25.57 -11.14
C ILE A 104 -14.66 -24.72 -11.56
N THR A 105 -14.11 -24.98 -12.75
CA THR A 105 -13.01 -24.17 -13.31
C THR A 105 -13.37 -22.70 -13.45
N ALA A 106 -14.61 -22.37 -13.84
CA ALA A 106 -15.06 -20.98 -13.90
C ALA A 106 -15.12 -20.33 -12.50
N ARG A 107 -15.48 -21.09 -11.45
CA ARG A 107 -15.41 -20.60 -10.06
C ARG A 107 -13.98 -20.35 -9.62
N GLU A 108 -13.08 -21.30 -9.89
CA GLU A 108 -11.65 -21.18 -9.57
C GLU A 108 -11.03 -19.97 -10.28
N ASN A 109 -11.30 -19.77 -11.57
CA ASN A 109 -10.81 -18.63 -12.34
C ASN A 109 -11.34 -17.30 -11.78
N TYR A 110 -12.61 -17.25 -11.41
CA TYR A 110 -13.17 -16.07 -10.76
C TYR A 110 -12.50 -15.77 -9.41
N SER A 111 -12.39 -16.76 -8.53
CA SER A 111 -11.67 -16.59 -7.25
C SER A 111 -10.20 -16.20 -7.45
N THR A 112 -9.53 -16.76 -8.46
CA THR A 112 -8.14 -16.43 -8.79
C THR A 112 -8.01 -14.97 -9.23
N SER A 113 -8.88 -14.50 -10.12
CA SER A 113 -8.88 -13.10 -10.57
C SER A 113 -9.15 -12.10 -9.42
N MET A 114 -9.97 -12.49 -8.43
CA MET A 114 -10.18 -11.69 -7.22
C MET A 114 -8.92 -11.65 -6.33
N ALA A 115 -8.20 -12.77 -6.22
CA ALA A 115 -6.93 -12.83 -5.50
C ALA A 115 -5.85 -11.98 -6.19
N GLU A 116 -5.79 -11.96 -7.51
CA GLU A 116 -4.89 -11.08 -8.27
C GLU A 116 -5.21 -9.60 -8.05
N ALA A 117 -6.48 -9.21 -8.05
CA ALA A 117 -6.87 -7.84 -7.73
C ALA A 117 -6.47 -7.44 -6.29
N GLN A 118 -6.61 -8.37 -5.34
CA GLN A 118 -6.18 -8.16 -3.95
C GLN A 118 -4.66 -8.09 -3.80
N PHE A 119 -3.92 -8.80 -4.66
CA PHE A 119 -2.46 -8.69 -4.71
C PHE A 119 -2.01 -7.29 -5.13
N GLU A 120 -2.67 -6.68 -6.12
CA GLU A 120 -2.37 -5.29 -6.51
C GLU A 120 -2.59 -4.30 -5.35
N GLU A 121 -3.62 -4.49 -4.51
CA GLU A 121 -3.82 -3.69 -3.30
C GLU A 121 -2.64 -3.81 -2.31
N LEU A 122 -2.09 -5.01 -2.14
CA LEU A 122 -0.88 -5.23 -1.33
C LEU A 122 0.34 -4.51 -1.94
N VAL A 123 0.52 -4.55 -3.26
CA VAL A 123 1.61 -3.85 -3.95
C VAL A 123 1.49 -2.33 -3.75
N ILE A 124 0.28 -1.78 -3.91
CA ILE A 124 -0.01 -0.36 -3.69
C ILE A 124 0.30 0.03 -2.24
N ALA A 125 -0.14 -0.77 -1.26
CA ALA A 125 0.10 -0.52 0.15
C ALA A 125 1.59 -0.47 0.48
N LYS A 126 2.39 -1.42 -0.04
CA LYS A 126 3.84 -1.42 0.11
C LYS A 126 4.49 -0.16 -0.47
N ARG A 127 4.10 0.23 -1.68
CA ARG A 127 4.62 1.44 -2.34
C ARG A 127 4.26 2.72 -1.57
N LYS A 128 3.04 2.82 -1.03
CA LYS A 128 2.63 3.96 -0.18
C LYS A 128 3.42 4.01 1.13
N LEU A 129 3.65 2.86 1.76
CA LEU A 129 4.46 2.81 2.98
C LEU A 129 5.89 3.30 2.72
N ILE A 130 6.50 2.92 1.59
CA ILE A 130 7.82 3.42 1.18
C ILE A 130 7.84 4.95 1.10
N VAL A 131 6.79 5.55 0.50
CA VAL A 131 6.64 7.01 0.43
C VAL A 131 6.54 7.62 1.83
N SER A 132 5.66 7.08 2.69
CA SER A 132 5.47 7.58 4.05
C SER A 132 6.75 7.52 4.89
N VAL A 133 7.49 6.40 4.83
CA VAL A 133 8.78 6.24 5.52
C VAL A 133 9.79 7.25 4.99
N SER A 134 9.89 7.39 3.67
CA SER A 134 10.84 8.31 3.04
C SER A 134 10.54 9.77 3.39
N GLN A 135 9.27 10.18 3.32
CA GLN A 135 8.86 11.54 3.69
C GLN A 135 9.12 11.84 5.15
N SER A 136 8.80 10.89 6.04
CA SER A 136 9.05 11.04 7.47
C SER A 136 10.55 11.12 7.79
N TYR A 137 11.37 10.32 7.11
CA TYR A 137 12.83 10.42 7.18
C TYR A 137 13.31 11.83 6.79
N TYR A 138 12.88 12.36 5.64
CA TYR A 138 13.26 13.71 5.19
C TYR A 138 12.79 14.82 6.13
N ASN A 139 11.64 14.65 6.79
CA ASN A 139 11.18 15.56 7.84
C ASN A 139 12.11 15.55 9.05
N LEU A 140 12.55 14.37 9.51
CA LEU A 140 13.52 14.24 10.60
C LEU A 140 14.83 14.92 10.27
N MET A 141 15.37 14.73 9.07
CA MET A 141 16.63 15.36 8.68
C MET A 141 16.50 16.89 8.66
N ALA A 142 15.39 17.40 8.12
CA ALA A 142 15.14 18.84 8.07
C ALA A 142 14.99 19.44 9.46
N ASN A 143 14.29 18.77 10.38
CA ASN A 143 14.16 19.22 11.76
C ASN A 143 15.52 19.23 12.46
N LYS A 144 16.33 18.18 12.27
CA LYS A 144 17.67 18.09 12.85
C LYS A 144 18.59 19.20 12.32
N ALA A 145 18.62 19.41 11.00
CA ALA A 145 19.41 20.47 10.38
C ALA A 145 18.98 21.87 10.86
N LYS A 146 17.66 22.11 11.06
CA LYS A 146 17.17 23.38 11.62
C LYS A 146 17.61 23.59 13.07
N GLN A 147 17.59 22.54 13.90
CA GLN A 147 18.11 22.60 15.27
C GLN A 147 19.60 22.96 15.29
N ASP A 148 20.40 22.34 14.41
CA ASP A 148 21.83 22.59 14.32
C ASP A 148 22.12 24.04 13.87
N VAL A 149 21.35 24.58 12.92
CA VAL A 149 21.43 26.00 12.51
C VAL A 149 21.04 26.94 13.65
N LEU A 150 19.96 26.65 14.39
CA LEU A 150 19.55 27.48 15.52
C LEU A 150 20.59 27.49 16.63
N GLU A 151 21.20 26.35 16.93
CA GLU A 151 22.28 26.24 17.92
C GLU A 151 23.49 27.10 17.52
N GLN A 152 23.92 27.03 16.26
CA GLN A 152 25.01 27.86 15.75
C GLN A 152 24.69 29.36 15.86
N ASN A 153 23.46 29.75 15.53
CA ASN A 153 23.03 31.14 15.62
C ASN A 153 22.92 31.63 17.08
N ILE A 154 22.47 30.79 18.02
CA ILE A 154 22.47 31.11 19.47
C ILE A 154 23.90 31.38 19.96
N GLN A 155 24.85 30.51 19.60
CA GLN A 155 26.26 30.67 19.96
C GLN A 155 26.88 31.94 19.34
N LEU A 156 26.49 32.28 18.11
CA LEU A 156 26.90 33.52 17.47
C LEU A 156 26.37 34.76 18.21
N LEU A 157 25.08 34.77 18.58
CA LEU A 157 24.49 35.88 19.34
C LEU A 157 25.11 36.05 20.73
N GLN A 158 25.58 34.99 21.37
CA GLN A 158 26.34 35.09 22.64
C GLN A 158 27.71 35.74 22.46
N THR A 159 28.34 35.56 21.28
CA THR A 159 29.58 36.25 20.93
C THR A 159 29.33 37.74 20.72
N TYR A 160 28.23 38.06 20.04
CA TYR A 160 27.76 39.42 19.79
C TYR A 160 27.33 40.18 21.05
N GLU A 161 26.71 39.50 22.00
CA GLU A 161 26.41 40.07 23.31
C GLU A 161 27.66 40.49 24.08
N ARG A 162 28.72 39.68 24.06
CA ARG A 162 30.01 40.03 24.69
C ARG A 162 30.63 41.29 24.06
N LEU A 163 30.59 41.39 22.74
CA LEU A 163 31.08 42.56 22.01
C LEU A 163 30.26 43.80 22.36
N ALA A 164 28.93 43.69 22.35
CA ALA A 164 28.03 44.78 22.68
C ALA A 164 28.22 45.28 24.13
N LEU A 165 28.34 44.37 25.11
CA LEU A 165 28.61 44.71 26.52
C LEU A 165 29.91 45.50 26.66
N THR A 166 30.98 45.05 26.02
CA THR A 166 32.28 45.75 26.02
C THR A 166 32.14 47.17 25.46
N SER A 167 31.37 47.32 24.37
CA SER A 167 31.09 48.63 23.76
C SER A 167 30.24 49.56 24.64
N VAL A 168 29.32 49.01 25.45
CA VAL A 168 28.55 49.78 26.44
C VAL A 168 29.46 50.27 27.57
N GLU A 169 30.37 49.42 28.08
CA GLU A 169 31.32 49.78 29.14
C GLU A 169 32.24 50.95 28.75
N VAL A 170 32.66 51.00 27.48
CA VAL A 170 33.49 52.12 26.95
C VAL A 170 32.66 53.30 26.43
N GLY A 171 31.34 53.32 26.66
CA GLY A 171 30.43 54.41 26.30
C GLY A 171 30.16 54.57 24.80
N LYS A 172 30.46 53.55 24.00
CA LYS A 172 30.31 53.56 22.53
C LYS A 172 29.01 52.90 22.03
N ALA A 173 28.26 52.22 22.89
CA ALA A 173 26.99 51.58 22.54
C ALA A 173 25.91 51.80 23.61
N SER A 174 24.65 51.60 23.22
CA SER A 174 23.49 51.68 24.11
C SER A 174 23.19 50.33 24.77
N ALA A 175 22.80 50.35 26.05
CA ALA A 175 22.28 49.17 26.75
C ALA A 175 21.04 48.56 26.07
N VAL A 176 20.31 49.35 25.26
CA VAL A 176 19.16 48.88 24.45
C VAL A 176 19.59 47.82 23.44
N SER A 177 20.79 47.94 22.85
CA SER A 177 21.32 46.97 21.88
C SER A 177 21.58 45.61 22.52
N VAL A 178 22.04 45.59 23.78
CA VAL A 178 22.23 44.36 24.56
C VAL A 178 20.89 43.71 24.89
N LEU A 179 19.89 44.49 25.33
CA LEU A 179 18.54 43.95 25.60
C LEU A 179 17.91 43.36 24.33
N ARG A 180 18.10 43.98 23.16
CA ARG A 180 17.61 43.45 21.88
C ARG A 180 18.25 42.10 21.53
N LEU A 181 19.57 41.97 21.74
CA LEU A 181 20.29 40.71 21.59
C LEU A 181 19.72 39.61 22.49
N GLN A 182 19.48 39.92 23.76
CA GLN A 182 18.91 38.96 24.72
C GLN A 182 17.49 38.55 24.35
N ILE A 183 16.65 39.48 23.91
CA ILE A 183 15.32 39.16 23.36
C ILE A 183 15.45 38.18 22.19
N ARG A 184 16.41 38.43 21.28
CA ARG A 184 16.62 37.55 20.12
C ARG A 184 17.13 36.17 20.51
N GLN A 185 18.05 36.07 21.47
CA GLN A 185 18.48 34.78 22.00
C GLN A 185 17.29 33.99 22.58
N ASN A 186 16.39 34.65 23.31
CA ASN A 186 15.17 34.02 23.84
C ASN A 186 14.26 33.52 22.70
N GLU A 187 14.09 34.29 21.62
CA GLU A 187 13.30 33.86 20.44
C GLU A 187 13.90 32.64 19.73
N LEU A 188 15.23 32.58 19.60
CA LEU A 188 15.92 31.44 18.99
C LEU A 188 15.84 30.20 19.89
N GLN A 189 16.00 30.38 21.20
CA GLN A 189 15.84 29.29 22.16
C GLN A 189 14.41 28.74 22.13
N GLN A 190 13.40 29.61 22.16
CA GLN A 190 12.00 29.21 21.99
C GLN A 190 11.79 28.42 20.70
N SER A 191 12.34 28.90 19.58
CA SER A 191 12.22 28.23 18.28
C SER A 191 12.88 26.84 18.30
N LYS A 192 14.03 26.71 18.96
CA LYS A 192 14.75 25.44 19.12
C LYS A 192 13.95 24.45 19.96
N ASP A 193 13.40 24.90 21.09
CA ASP A 193 12.60 24.06 22.00
C ASP A 193 11.33 23.54 21.29
N ILE A 194 10.67 24.39 20.50
CA ILE A 194 9.53 23.99 19.66
C ILE A 194 9.95 22.94 18.61
N LEU A 195 11.09 23.16 17.94
CA LEU A 195 11.65 22.23 16.95
C LEU A 195 12.04 20.89 17.56
N GLU A 196 12.48 20.87 18.82
CA GLU A 196 12.75 19.65 19.57
C GLU A 196 11.47 18.84 19.79
N GLN A 197 10.38 19.48 20.22
CA GLN A 197 9.09 18.81 20.36
C GLN A 197 8.54 18.30 19.02
N GLN A 198 8.70 19.08 17.94
CA GLN A 198 8.34 18.64 16.58
C GLN A 198 9.17 17.44 16.11
N PHE A 199 10.48 17.44 16.40
CA PHE A 199 11.35 16.31 16.10
C PHE A 199 10.92 15.05 16.85
N LEU A 200 10.59 15.14 18.14
CA LEU A 200 10.11 13.99 18.92
C LEU A 200 8.78 13.43 18.38
N GLY A 201 7.86 14.30 17.95
CA GLY A 201 6.61 13.87 17.32
C GLY A 201 6.82 13.16 15.98
N GLU A 202 7.69 13.70 15.13
CA GLU A 202 8.07 13.06 13.87
C GLU A 202 8.84 11.75 14.11
N HIS A 203 9.66 11.68 15.14
CA HIS A 203 10.44 10.49 15.51
C HIS A 203 9.53 9.33 15.92
N ALA A 204 8.52 9.61 16.74
CA ALA A 204 7.48 8.64 17.07
C ALA A 204 6.70 8.19 15.83
N THR A 205 6.39 9.12 14.92
CA THR A 205 5.71 8.81 13.65
C THR A 205 6.55 7.86 12.79
N PHE A 206 7.83 8.18 12.59
CA PHE A 206 8.78 7.37 11.84
C PHE A 206 8.89 5.94 12.41
N ASN A 207 9.07 5.82 13.72
CA ASN A 207 9.16 4.53 14.41
C ASN A 207 7.87 3.72 14.29
N ASN A 208 6.70 4.35 14.40
CA ASN A 208 5.42 3.66 14.26
C ASN A 208 5.16 3.12 12.84
N LEU A 209 5.70 3.75 11.79
CA LEU A 209 5.62 3.20 10.43
C LEU A 209 6.32 1.84 10.29
N MET A 210 7.35 1.60 11.11
CA MET A 210 8.07 0.33 11.22
C MET A 210 7.57 -0.57 12.35
N ASN A 211 6.57 -0.13 13.11
CA ASN A 211 6.01 -0.84 14.25
C ASN A 211 7.05 -1.22 15.30
N ARG A 212 7.87 -0.24 15.69
CA ARG A 212 8.85 -0.35 16.78
C ARG A 212 8.55 0.67 17.89
N GLU A 213 9.27 0.56 19.00
CA GLU A 213 9.14 1.50 20.13
C GLU A 213 9.31 2.95 19.67
N SER A 214 8.42 3.83 20.13
CA SER A 214 8.31 5.22 19.64
C SER A 214 9.54 6.07 19.91
N ASP A 215 10.32 5.72 20.93
CA ASP A 215 11.54 6.40 21.38
C ASP A 215 12.83 5.73 20.92
N LEU A 216 12.75 4.65 20.13
CA LEU A 216 13.92 3.99 19.58
C LEU A 216 14.73 4.94 18.70
N LYS A 217 16.01 5.14 19.02
CA LYS A 217 16.89 6.10 18.35
C LYS A 217 16.91 5.87 16.83
N VAL A 218 16.65 6.95 16.08
CA VAL A 218 16.82 7.00 14.62
C VAL A 218 18.15 7.66 14.28
N GLU A 219 18.94 7.02 13.43
CA GLU A 219 20.13 7.64 12.86
C GLU A 219 19.74 8.40 11.60
N VAL A 220 20.08 9.68 11.58
CA VAL A 220 19.70 10.60 10.51
C VAL A 220 20.93 11.39 10.10
N VAL A 221 21.24 11.38 8.80
CA VAL A 221 22.32 12.20 8.25
C VAL A 221 21.91 13.67 8.32
N SER A 222 22.81 14.56 8.73
CA SER A 222 22.48 15.97 8.95
C SER A 222 22.60 16.85 7.71
N ASP A 223 23.24 16.39 6.64
CA ASP A 223 23.54 17.23 5.46
C ASP A 223 22.98 16.63 4.16
N LEU A 224 21.97 17.31 3.59
CA LEU A 224 21.50 17.05 2.24
C LEU A 224 21.60 18.31 1.39
N SER A 225 22.29 18.16 0.26
CA SER A 225 22.29 19.12 -0.83
C SER A 225 21.42 18.60 -1.97
N ILE A 226 20.74 19.50 -2.69
CA ILE A 226 20.03 19.12 -3.91
C ILE A 226 21.07 18.72 -4.99
N PRO A 227 20.93 17.56 -5.67
CA PRO A 227 21.86 17.12 -6.71
C PRO A 227 21.97 18.12 -7.86
N PHE A 228 23.13 18.24 -8.50
CA PHE A 228 23.31 19.19 -9.61
C PHE A 228 22.58 18.78 -10.89
N GLU A 229 22.41 17.48 -11.15
CA GLU A 229 21.73 16.98 -12.34
C GLU A 229 20.22 16.86 -12.11
N ASN A 230 19.45 17.32 -13.09
CA ASN A 230 18.02 17.04 -13.16
C ASN A 230 17.83 15.67 -13.81
N GLU A 231 17.42 14.67 -13.03
CA GLU A 231 16.91 13.42 -13.61
C GLU A 231 15.74 13.72 -14.54
N MET A 232 15.81 13.19 -15.77
CA MET A 232 14.69 13.19 -16.71
C MET A 232 13.56 12.33 -16.12
N ILE A 233 12.42 12.96 -15.85
CA ILE A 233 11.22 12.26 -15.40
C ILE A 233 10.48 11.80 -16.66
N SER A 234 10.37 10.49 -16.85
CA SER A 234 9.50 9.95 -17.91
C SER A 234 8.06 9.91 -17.40
N GLU A 235 7.17 10.63 -18.08
CA GLU A 235 5.72 10.61 -17.82
C GLU A 235 5.04 9.36 -18.40
N GLU A 236 5.72 8.58 -19.27
CA GLU A 236 5.12 7.42 -19.95
C GLU A 236 4.72 6.28 -19.00
N ASN A 237 5.33 6.19 -17.81
CA ASN A 237 5.13 5.08 -16.89
C ASN A 237 3.82 5.12 -16.10
N LEU A 238 3.07 6.22 -16.12
CA LEU A 238 1.90 6.34 -15.25
C LEU A 238 0.78 5.35 -15.61
N ASN A 239 0.65 4.99 -16.89
CA ASN A 239 -0.38 4.06 -17.37
C ASN A 239 -0.23 2.63 -16.85
N VAL A 240 0.98 2.24 -16.41
CA VAL A 240 1.28 0.92 -15.83
C VAL A 240 1.42 0.97 -14.31
N HIS A 241 1.03 2.08 -13.68
CA HIS A 241 1.08 2.23 -12.23
C HIS A 241 0.13 1.24 -11.54
N PRO A 242 0.53 0.55 -10.45
CA PRO A 242 -0.29 -0.49 -9.80
C PRO A 242 -1.70 -0.06 -9.41
N GLU A 243 -1.87 1.21 -9.02
CA GLU A 243 -3.21 1.75 -8.73
C GLU A 243 -4.16 1.79 -9.94
N LEU A 244 -3.62 1.83 -11.16
CA LEU A 244 -4.39 1.70 -12.40
C LEU A 244 -4.53 0.24 -12.81
N THR A 245 -3.47 -0.55 -12.68
CA THR A 245 -3.47 -2.01 -12.95
C THR A 245 -4.51 -2.74 -12.10
N LYS A 246 -4.74 -2.28 -10.87
CA LYS A 246 -5.82 -2.77 -10.00
C LYS A 246 -7.18 -2.75 -10.71
N TYR A 247 -7.52 -1.69 -11.44
CA TYR A 247 -8.79 -1.61 -12.16
C TYR A 247 -8.84 -2.59 -13.32
N ASP A 248 -7.71 -2.88 -13.97
CA ASP A 248 -7.63 -3.92 -15.01
C ASP A 248 -7.88 -5.31 -14.41
N LYS A 249 -7.30 -5.60 -13.24
CA LYS A 249 -7.54 -6.86 -12.51
C LYS A 249 -8.98 -6.99 -12.02
N LEU A 250 -9.56 -5.91 -11.51
CA LEU A 250 -10.98 -5.88 -11.16
C LEU A 250 -11.86 -6.09 -12.39
N TYR A 251 -11.54 -5.47 -13.53
CA TYR A 251 -12.28 -5.65 -14.78
C TYR A 251 -12.22 -7.10 -15.27
N GLU A 252 -11.04 -7.71 -15.21
CA GLU A 252 -10.83 -9.13 -15.50
C GLU A 252 -11.68 -10.01 -14.56
N SER A 253 -11.75 -9.67 -13.27
CA SER A 253 -12.58 -10.41 -12.31
C SER A 253 -14.07 -10.34 -12.62
N ILE A 254 -14.57 -9.20 -13.09
CA ILE A 254 -15.97 -9.08 -13.55
C ILE A 254 -16.20 -9.89 -14.82
N SER A 255 -15.19 -9.99 -15.69
CA SER A 255 -15.26 -10.83 -16.89
C SER A 255 -15.31 -12.32 -16.53
N GLN A 256 -14.52 -12.77 -15.55
CA GLN A 256 -14.60 -14.13 -15.01
C GLN A 256 -15.91 -14.40 -14.27
N SER A 257 -16.43 -13.41 -13.53
CA SER A 257 -17.76 -13.46 -12.91
C SER A 257 -18.87 -13.69 -13.94
N GLU A 258 -18.78 -13.04 -15.11
CA GLU A 258 -19.74 -13.26 -16.19
C GLU A 258 -19.63 -14.65 -16.80
N LEU A 259 -18.40 -15.15 -17.03
CA LEU A 259 -18.19 -16.53 -17.50
C LEU A 259 -18.74 -17.54 -16.48
N LEU A 260 -18.54 -17.31 -15.19
CA LEU A 260 -19.11 -18.12 -14.13
C LEU A 260 -20.64 -18.09 -14.16
N ASN A 261 -21.24 -16.90 -14.25
CA ASN A 261 -22.70 -16.72 -14.36
C ASN A 261 -23.29 -17.50 -15.55
N GLN A 262 -22.60 -17.48 -16.70
CA GLN A 262 -22.98 -18.28 -17.88
C GLN A 262 -22.83 -19.78 -17.62
N LYS A 263 -21.74 -20.23 -16.98
CA LYS A 263 -21.52 -21.65 -16.67
C LYS A 263 -22.50 -22.19 -15.64
N GLU A 264 -22.90 -21.39 -14.66
CA GLU A 264 -23.92 -21.74 -13.66
C GLU A 264 -25.34 -21.73 -14.22
N SER A 265 -25.56 -21.16 -15.41
CA SER A 265 -26.84 -21.28 -16.13
C SER A 265 -26.99 -22.59 -16.91
N ASN A 266 -25.95 -23.44 -16.92
CA ASN A 266 -26.05 -24.78 -17.52
C ASN A 266 -26.72 -25.79 -16.57
N PRO A 267 -27.20 -26.92 -17.11
CA PRO A 267 -27.81 -27.97 -16.30
C PRO A 267 -26.85 -28.59 -15.27
N MET A 268 -27.39 -29.28 -14.28
CA MET A 268 -26.60 -30.14 -13.38
C MET A 268 -26.95 -31.60 -13.58
N LEU A 269 -25.95 -32.48 -13.47
CA LEU A 269 -26.12 -33.93 -13.59
C LEU A 269 -26.06 -34.57 -12.21
N GLY A 270 -27.09 -35.31 -11.85
CA GLY A 270 -27.16 -36.07 -10.60
C GLY A 270 -27.04 -37.56 -10.87
N PHE A 271 -26.25 -38.24 -10.04
CA PHE A 271 -26.23 -39.70 -9.98
C PHE A 271 -26.76 -40.12 -8.62
N GLY A 272 -27.56 -41.17 -8.60
CA GLY A 272 -28.11 -41.67 -7.36
C GLY A 272 -28.45 -43.15 -7.38
N LEU A 273 -28.82 -43.64 -6.21
CA LEU A 273 -29.19 -45.03 -5.99
C LEU A 273 -30.31 -45.06 -4.96
N ASP A 274 -31.43 -45.66 -5.35
CA ASP A 274 -32.55 -45.94 -4.47
C ASP A 274 -32.51 -47.42 -4.08
N TYR A 275 -32.63 -47.70 -2.78
CA TYR A 275 -32.87 -49.02 -2.22
C TYR A 275 -34.24 -49.04 -1.54
N ILE A 276 -35.09 -49.96 -1.97
CA ILE A 276 -36.47 -50.07 -1.51
C ILE A 276 -36.69 -51.51 -1.02
N PRO A 277 -36.76 -51.74 0.30
CA PRO A 277 -37.08 -53.04 0.84
C PRO A 277 -38.54 -53.44 0.56
N VAL A 278 -38.74 -54.70 0.15
CA VAL A 278 -40.05 -55.27 -0.20
C VAL A 278 -40.35 -56.44 0.73
N SER A 279 -41.55 -56.48 1.32
CA SER A 279 -41.97 -57.64 2.12
C SER A 279 -42.53 -58.75 1.25
N GLU A 280 -42.37 -59.99 1.69
CA GLU A 280 -42.98 -61.15 1.04
C GLU A 280 -44.51 -61.11 1.11
N ARG A 281 -45.15 -61.63 0.06
CA ARG A 281 -46.58 -61.89 0.03
C ARG A 281 -46.93 -63.15 0.79
N THR A 282 -48.01 -63.09 1.56
CA THR A 282 -48.57 -64.25 2.29
C THR A 282 -49.72 -64.93 1.54
N ASP A 283 -50.32 -64.25 0.57
CA ASP A 283 -51.47 -64.73 -0.20
C ASP A 283 -51.07 -65.56 -1.44
N MET A 284 -49.87 -65.32 -1.99
CA MET A 284 -49.31 -66.03 -3.13
C MET A 284 -47.78 -66.12 -3.01
N ASN A 285 -47.16 -67.13 -3.67
CA ASN A 285 -45.69 -67.26 -3.71
C ASN A 285 -45.13 -67.04 -5.13
N PRO A 286 -45.06 -65.79 -5.61
CA PRO A 286 -44.51 -65.47 -6.92
C PRO A 286 -42.99 -65.72 -6.97
N ILE A 287 -42.45 -65.96 -8.17
CA ILE A 287 -40.98 -65.95 -8.38
C ILE A 287 -40.43 -64.57 -7.97
N ASP A 288 -39.33 -64.57 -7.21
CA ASP A 288 -38.72 -63.39 -6.56
C ASP A 288 -39.59 -62.73 -5.46
N ASN A 289 -40.43 -63.50 -4.74
CA ASN A 289 -41.23 -63.00 -3.60
C ASN A 289 -40.36 -62.24 -2.59
N GLY A 290 -40.79 -61.04 -2.17
CA GLY A 290 -40.05 -60.19 -1.22
C GLY A 290 -38.71 -59.65 -1.73
N LYS A 291 -38.41 -59.74 -3.03
CA LYS A 291 -37.14 -59.23 -3.56
C LYS A 291 -37.10 -57.71 -3.55
N ASP A 292 -36.09 -57.17 -2.87
CA ASP A 292 -35.82 -55.74 -2.79
C ASP A 292 -35.55 -55.12 -4.16
N VAL A 293 -35.83 -53.81 -4.27
CA VAL A 293 -35.54 -53.04 -5.48
C VAL A 293 -34.28 -52.20 -5.27
N LEU A 294 -33.34 -52.34 -6.20
CA LEU A 294 -32.18 -51.48 -6.34
C LEU A 294 -32.32 -50.69 -7.65
N MET A 295 -32.44 -49.37 -7.54
CA MET A 295 -32.75 -48.50 -8.68
C MET A 295 -31.67 -47.42 -8.83
N PRO A 296 -30.71 -47.58 -9.77
CA PRO A 296 -29.81 -46.50 -10.12
C PRO A 296 -30.57 -45.37 -10.81
N MET A 297 -30.26 -44.12 -10.47
CA MET A 297 -30.91 -42.93 -10.98
C MET A 297 -29.92 -41.99 -11.64
N VAL A 298 -30.35 -41.39 -12.75
CA VAL A 298 -29.69 -40.24 -13.36
C VAL A 298 -30.69 -39.07 -13.36
N THR A 299 -30.29 -37.94 -12.79
CA THR A 299 -31.12 -36.72 -12.69
C THR A 299 -30.50 -35.62 -13.53
N LEU A 300 -31.31 -34.87 -14.27
CA LEU A 300 -30.88 -33.68 -14.99
C LEU A 300 -31.68 -32.47 -14.49
N THR A 301 -31.00 -31.51 -13.87
CA THR A 301 -31.62 -30.25 -13.40
C THR A 301 -31.37 -29.17 -14.44
N ILE A 302 -32.43 -28.64 -15.06
CA ILE A 302 -32.34 -27.61 -16.11
C ILE A 302 -32.92 -26.29 -15.59
N PRO A 303 -32.16 -25.18 -15.55
CA PRO A 303 -32.70 -23.89 -15.17
C PRO A 303 -33.52 -23.30 -16.33
N ILE A 304 -34.85 -23.32 -16.21
CA ILE A 304 -35.77 -22.82 -17.25
C ILE A 304 -35.97 -21.30 -17.14
N PHE A 305 -35.99 -20.75 -15.92
CA PHE A 305 -36.28 -19.33 -15.66
C PHE A 305 -35.02 -18.49 -15.49
N ASN A 306 -34.44 -18.05 -16.61
CA ASN A 306 -33.11 -17.40 -16.63
C ASN A 306 -33.08 -15.89 -16.33
N LYS A 307 -34.14 -15.32 -15.73
CA LYS A 307 -34.21 -13.87 -15.43
C LYS A 307 -33.09 -13.45 -14.45
N ARG A 308 -32.72 -14.31 -13.51
CA ARG A 308 -31.60 -14.10 -12.58
C ARG A 308 -30.28 -13.91 -13.34
N TYR A 309 -29.91 -14.87 -14.18
CA TYR A 309 -28.65 -14.83 -14.93
C TYR A 309 -28.58 -13.63 -15.89
N LYS A 310 -29.69 -13.31 -16.59
CA LYS A 310 -29.77 -12.10 -17.43
C LYS A 310 -29.56 -10.81 -16.63
N SER A 311 -30.11 -10.74 -15.41
CA SER A 311 -29.91 -9.59 -14.53
C SER A 311 -28.46 -9.46 -14.08
N VAL A 312 -27.82 -10.56 -13.69
CA VAL A 312 -26.40 -10.58 -13.30
C VAL A 312 -25.50 -10.17 -14.48
N THR A 313 -25.77 -10.66 -15.69
CA THR A 313 -25.05 -10.22 -16.90
C THR A 313 -25.15 -8.71 -17.10
N LYS A 314 -26.35 -8.13 -16.95
CA LYS A 314 -26.51 -6.67 -17.05
C LYS A 314 -25.76 -5.92 -15.95
N GLN A 315 -25.74 -6.44 -14.73
CA GLN A 315 -24.96 -5.86 -13.63
C GLN A 315 -23.45 -5.92 -13.91
N ASN A 316 -22.93 -7.05 -14.40
CA ASN A 316 -21.52 -7.21 -14.76
C ASN A 316 -21.12 -6.21 -15.86
N GLN A 317 -21.96 -6.00 -16.87
CA GLN A 317 -21.74 -4.96 -17.91
C GLN A 317 -21.65 -3.56 -17.30
N LEU A 318 -22.56 -3.22 -16.37
CA LEU A 318 -22.54 -1.91 -15.70
C LEU A 318 -21.31 -1.74 -14.80
N LYS A 319 -20.91 -2.79 -14.07
CA LYS A 319 -19.69 -2.79 -13.25
C LYS A 319 -18.42 -2.61 -14.10
N GLN A 320 -18.37 -3.20 -15.30
CA GLN A 320 -17.26 -2.97 -16.24
C GLN A 320 -17.17 -1.50 -16.68
N GLN A 321 -18.32 -0.87 -16.96
CA GLN A 321 -18.37 0.56 -17.29
C GLN A 321 -17.97 1.43 -16.10
N GLU A 322 -18.45 1.10 -14.90
CA GLU A 322 -18.05 1.76 -13.65
C GLU A 322 -16.53 1.70 -13.44
N LEU A 323 -15.94 0.51 -13.55
CA LEU A 323 -14.48 0.32 -13.37
C LEU A 323 -13.67 1.10 -14.41
N TYR A 324 -14.16 1.20 -15.65
CA TYR A 324 -13.53 2.04 -16.67
C TYR A 324 -13.52 3.51 -16.25
N SER A 325 -14.65 4.05 -15.81
CA SER A 325 -14.75 5.44 -15.33
C SER A 325 -13.92 5.69 -14.07
N GLN A 326 -13.88 4.73 -13.12
CA GLN A 326 -13.03 4.83 -11.93
C GLN A 326 -11.54 4.83 -12.29
N LYS A 327 -11.13 4.05 -13.30
CA LYS A 327 -9.75 4.06 -13.80
C LYS A 327 -9.39 5.42 -14.41
N GLU A 328 -10.27 6.00 -15.22
CA GLU A 328 -10.07 7.33 -15.81
C GLU A 328 -9.98 8.43 -14.74
N GLU A 329 -10.89 8.41 -13.76
CA GLU A 329 -10.84 9.34 -12.62
C GLU A 329 -9.51 9.22 -11.85
N ARG A 330 -9.07 7.97 -11.59
CA ARG A 330 -7.82 7.74 -10.89
C ARG A 330 -6.63 8.20 -11.71
N LEU A 331 -6.61 7.95 -13.01
CA LEU A 331 -5.57 8.43 -13.91
C LEU A 331 -5.46 9.96 -13.87
N ASN A 332 -6.59 10.67 -13.95
CA ASN A 332 -6.61 12.14 -13.85
C ASN A 332 -6.04 12.63 -12.51
N THR A 333 -6.39 11.95 -11.42
CA THR A 333 -5.86 12.26 -10.08
C THR A 333 -4.34 12.06 -10.01
N LEU A 334 -3.84 10.93 -10.52
CA LEU A 334 -2.41 10.62 -10.52
C LEU A 334 -1.62 11.54 -11.45
N SER A 335 -2.17 11.88 -12.62
CA SER A 335 -1.57 12.84 -13.55
C SER A 335 -1.46 14.23 -12.93
N THR A 336 -2.50 14.65 -12.20
CA THR A 336 -2.49 15.92 -11.46
C THR A 336 -1.44 15.90 -10.34
N MET A 337 -1.38 14.80 -9.59
CA MET A 337 -0.39 14.62 -8.53
C MET A 337 1.05 14.65 -9.07
N LEU A 338 1.32 13.95 -10.19
CA LEU A 338 2.62 13.94 -10.84
C LEU A 338 3.01 15.33 -11.31
N SER A 339 2.11 16.01 -12.03
CA SER A 339 2.34 17.37 -12.54
C SER A 339 2.66 18.33 -11.39
N LYS A 340 1.86 18.29 -10.32
CA LYS A 340 2.08 19.11 -9.12
C LYS A 340 3.43 18.81 -8.49
N ALA A 341 3.78 17.55 -8.29
CA ALA A 341 5.05 17.17 -7.68
C ALA A 341 6.26 17.62 -8.51
N ILE A 342 6.18 17.53 -9.84
CA ILE A 342 7.22 18.02 -10.76
C ILE A 342 7.42 19.54 -10.59
N PHE A 343 6.34 20.32 -10.62
CA PHE A 343 6.42 21.78 -10.49
C PHE A 343 6.85 22.22 -9.08
N GLU A 344 6.38 21.55 -8.04
CA GLU A 344 6.79 21.81 -6.65
C GLU A 344 8.27 21.45 -6.43
N ARG A 345 8.78 20.35 -7.02
CA ARG A 345 10.21 20.02 -6.99
C ARG A 345 11.06 21.10 -7.68
N LYS A 346 10.61 21.58 -8.85
CA LYS A 346 11.28 22.68 -9.57
C LYS A 346 11.26 23.98 -8.77
N ALA A 347 10.13 24.33 -8.17
CA ALA A 347 10.00 25.51 -7.31
C ALA A 347 10.93 25.42 -6.09
N ALA A 348 11.02 24.25 -5.46
CA ALA A 348 11.95 23.99 -4.36
C ALA A 348 13.41 24.22 -4.78
N ARG A 349 13.80 23.76 -5.98
CA ARG A 349 15.14 24.03 -6.53
C ARG A 349 15.40 25.52 -6.76
N ILE A 350 14.46 26.23 -7.38
CA ILE A 350 14.59 27.69 -7.61
C ILE A 350 14.74 28.44 -6.27
N SER A 351 13.94 28.06 -5.26
CA SER A 351 14.05 28.62 -3.91
C SER A 351 15.42 28.33 -3.31
N TYR A 352 15.89 27.09 -3.36
CA TYR A 352 17.21 26.69 -2.86
C TYR A 352 18.35 27.52 -3.49
N ASP A 353 18.38 27.61 -4.82
CA ASP A 353 19.40 28.37 -5.54
C ASP A 353 19.36 29.88 -5.20
N THR A 354 18.16 30.41 -4.94
CA THR A 354 17.97 31.79 -4.49
C THR A 354 18.48 31.99 -3.06
N GLN A 355 18.17 31.08 -2.13
CA GLN A 355 18.66 31.17 -0.75
C GLN A 355 20.18 31.06 -0.67
N LEU A 356 20.82 30.25 -1.51
CA LEU A 356 22.28 30.20 -1.59
C LEU A 356 22.91 31.53 -1.99
N LYS A 357 22.34 32.21 -2.99
CA LYS A 357 22.82 33.54 -3.43
C LYS A 357 22.62 34.59 -2.35
N ASN A 358 21.44 34.61 -1.73
CA ASN A 358 21.10 35.57 -0.68
C ASN A 358 21.95 35.36 0.58
N LEU A 359 22.19 34.10 0.96
CA LEU A 359 23.05 33.79 2.09
C LEU A 359 24.47 34.31 1.86
N LYS A 360 25.04 34.07 0.67
CA LYS A 360 26.35 34.61 0.31
C LYS A 360 26.41 36.14 0.38
N GLN A 361 25.40 36.83 -0.15
CA GLN A 361 25.33 38.29 -0.06
C GLN A 361 25.20 38.80 1.38
N ALA A 362 24.47 38.07 2.23
CA ALA A 362 24.30 38.42 3.63
C ALA A 362 25.56 38.15 4.46
N GLU A 363 26.34 37.11 4.12
CA GLU A 363 27.67 36.84 4.68
C GLU A 363 28.66 37.95 4.29
N ASP A 364 28.71 38.34 3.01
CA ASP A 364 29.57 39.44 2.54
C ASP A 364 29.19 40.78 3.21
N ALA A 365 27.89 41.05 3.40
CA ALA A 365 27.39 42.25 4.05
C ALA A 365 27.70 42.28 5.55
N GLU A 366 27.56 41.14 6.24
CA GLU A 366 27.96 41.01 7.63
C GLU A 366 29.45 41.31 7.83
N GLU A 367 30.34 40.77 6.99
CA GLU A 367 31.77 41.00 7.12
C GLU A 367 32.11 42.51 7.06
N ILE A 368 31.43 43.24 6.18
CA ILE A 368 31.58 44.69 6.04
C ILE A 368 31.03 45.42 7.27
N LEU A 369 29.85 45.04 7.76
CA LEU A 369 29.20 45.67 8.92
C LEU A 369 29.98 45.47 10.21
N ILE A 370 30.54 44.27 10.44
CA ILE A 370 31.39 43.98 11.61
C ILE A 370 32.66 44.85 11.58
N LYS A 371 33.35 44.93 10.43
CA LYS A 371 34.54 45.79 10.28
C LYS A 371 34.25 47.26 10.58
N ASN A 372 33.11 47.76 10.12
CA ASN A 372 32.69 49.14 10.36
C ASN A 372 32.27 49.39 11.81
N TYR A 373 31.66 48.40 12.46
CA TYR A 373 31.32 48.48 13.88
C TYR A 373 32.56 48.60 14.76
N GLU A 374 33.62 47.83 14.48
CA GLU A 374 34.90 47.93 15.18
C GLU A 374 35.55 49.31 15.04
N THR A 375 35.35 49.98 13.89
CA THR A 375 35.84 51.36 13.66
C THR A 375 34.93 52.46 14.21
N GLY A 376 33.78 52.10 14.80
CA GLY A 376 32.84 53.03 15.45
C GLY A 376 31.99 53.87 14.49
N THR A 377 31.86 53.46 13.23
CA THR A 377 31.18 54.22 12.17
C THR A 377 29.73 53.79 11.91
N ILE A 378 29.26 52.69 12.51
CA ILE A 378 27.94 52.08 12.26
C ILE A 378 27.27 51.63 13.57
N ASP A 379 25.92 51.60 13.60
CA ASP A 379 25.10 51.07 14.70
C ASP A 379 25.09 49.53 14.67
N PHE A 380 25.25 48.91 15.83
CA PHE A 380 25.22 47.45 16.00
C PHE A 380 23.91 46.81 15.51
N ASN A 381 22.83 47.59 15.44
CA ASN A 381 21.54 47.15 14.93
C ASN A 381 21.61 46.63 13.49
N ASP A 382 22.45 47.21 12.63
CA ASP A 382 22.57 46.76 11.23
C ASP A 382 23.18 45.33 11.15
N VAL A 383 24.07 44.97 12.09
CA VAL A 383 24.63 43.62 12.21
C VAL A 383 23.58 42.61 12.66
N LEU A 384 22.65 43.02 13.53
CA LEU A 384 21.54 42.16 13.96
C LEU A 384 20.55 41.92 12.82
N ASP A 385 20.23 42.95 12.05
CA ASP A 385 19.29 42.85 10.93
C ASP A 385 19.83 41.93 9.83
N ILE A 386 21.13 42.01 9.51
CA ILE A 386 21.74 41.11 8.52
C ILE A 386 21.79 39.65 9.02
N GLN A 387 22.00 39.45 10.32
CA GLN A 387 21.96 38.12 10.93
C GLN A 387 20.57 37.49 10.87
N GLU A 388 19.52 38.26 11.11
CA GLU A 388 18.16 37.78 10.94
C GLU A 388 17.88 37.33 9.50
N LEU A 389 18.39 38.06 8.51
CA LEU A 389 18.32 37.64 7.11
C LEU A 389 19.09 36.34 6.85
N GLN A 390 20.31 36.20 7.37
CA GLN A 390 21.08 34.96 7.23
C GLN A 390 20.34 33.76 7.80
N LEU A 391 19.86 33.85 9.05
CA LEU A 391 19.09 32.76 9.67
C LEU A 391 17.86 32.41 8.84
N LYS A 392 17.10 33.41 8.38
CA LYS A 392 15.95 33.20 7.50
C LYS A 392 16.34 32.44 6.23
N PHE A 393 17.44 32.82 5.58
CA PHE A 393 17.91 32.16 4.36
C PHE A 393 18.41 30.72 4.64
N GLN A 394 19.09 30.49 5.75
CA GLN A 394 19.52 29.14 6.18
C GLN A 394 18.32 28.21 6.42
N ILE A 395 17.30 28.67 7.16
CA ILE A 395 16.08 27.89 7.42
C ILE A 395 15.31 27.61 6.12
N ASN A 396 15.15 28.63 5.26
CA ASN A 396 14.48 28.48 3.97
C ASN A 396 15.25 27.55 3.01
N ARG A 397 16.58 27.53 3.10
CA ARG A 397 17.41 26.59 2.33
C ARG A 397 17.11 25.15 2.74
N ILE A 398 17.08 24.86 4.04
CA ILE A 398 16.74 23.53 4.56
C ILE A 398 15.32 23.12 4.15
N GLU A 399 14.37 24.04 4.25
CA GLU A 399 12.98 23.78 3.82
C GLU A 399 12.88 23.47 2.32
N SER A 400 13.67 24.17 1.50
CA SER A 400 13.75 23.92 0.06
C SER A 400 14.33 22.53 -0.26
N VAL A 401 15.36 22.10 0.49
CA VAL A 401 15.92 20.74 0.39
C VAL A 401 14.85 19.70 0.77
N LYS A 402 14.21 19.85 1.92
CA LYS A 402 13.14 18.96 2.38
C LYS A 402 12.04 18.81 1.34
N MET A 403 11.54 19.94 0.82
CA MET A 403 10.50 19.95 -0.20
C MET A 403 10.96 19.25 -1.48
N TYR A 404 12.19 19.48 -1.93
CA TYR A 404 12.74 18.79 -3.10
C TYR A 404 12.69 17.26 -2.95
N TYR A 405 13.11 16.74 -1.80
CA TYR A 405 13.13 15.30 -1.55
C TYR A 405 11.73 14.72 -1.34
N ILE A 406 10.85 15.40 -0.60
CA ILE A 406 9.43 14.99 -0.46
C ILE A 406 8.79 14.86 -1.84
N GLN A 407 8.94 15.85 -2.71
CA GLN A 407 8.37 15.79 -4.06
C GLN A 407 9.02 14.70 -4.91
N SER A 408 10.31 14.44 -4.71
CA SER A 408 11.00 13.32 -5.37
C SER A 408 10.43 11.96 -4.94
N THR A 409 10.04 11.78 -3.68
CA THR A 409 9.36 10.54 -3.25
C THR A 409 8.03 10.32 -3.96
N ILE A 410 7.27 11.40 -4.19
CA ILE A 410 5.98 11.35 -4.90
C ILE A 410 6.20 11.04 -6.37
N ILE A 411 7.18 11.69 -7.01
CA ILE A 411 7.55 11.41 -8.40
C ILE A 411 7.95 9.95 -8.55
N ASN A 412 8.86 9.45 -7.70
CA ASN A 412 9.30 8.06 -7.75
C ASN A 412 8.14 7.08 -7.54
N TYR A 413 7.24 7.35 -6.60
CA TYR A 413 6.03 6.55 -6.42
C TYR A 413 5.19 6.45 -7.70
N LEU A 414 5.10 7.52 -8.48
CA LEU A 414 4.26 7.58 -9.66
C LEU A 414 4.94 7.05 -10.93
N THR A 415 6.28 7.03 -10.99
CA THR A 415 7.03 6.71 -12.20
C THR A 415 7.87 5.43 -12.13
N LEU A 416 8.14 4.89 -10.94
CA LEU A 416 8.90 3.66 -10.67
C LEU A 416 8.03 2.70 -9.87
#